data_AF-A0A925MW12-F1
#
_entry.id   AF-A0A925MW12-F1
#
_cell.length_a   1.000
_cell.length_b   1.000
_cell.length_c   1.000
_cell.angle_alpha   90.00
_cell.angle_beta   90.00
_cell.angle_gamma   90.00
#
_symmetry.space_group_name_H-M   'P 1'
#
loop_
_entity.id
_entity.type
_entity.pdbx_description
1 polymer ?
#
loop_
_entity_poly.entity_id
_entity_poly.type
_entity_poly.pdbx_seq_one_letter_code
_entity_poly.pdbx_strand_id
1 'polypeptide(L)'
;MLDLIAATMAPDPGSDTARVCALESANYMRNQLLRDTDWASMAHSLEVRVPLVDFTLLGQVSSFLDRMAGGAGKQLLAGAPSRAVPQEIVDRPKTGFAVPVRNWLSGAARHIPDRRDSRVWSREVLERYDARAEQLLAA
;
A
#
# COMPACT_ATOMS: atom_id res chain seq x y z
N MET A 1 19.79 6.06 9.26
CA MET A 1 18.31 6.22 9.15
C MET A 1 17.93 7.68 8.95
N LEU A 2 18.33 8.59 9.84
CA LEU A 2 18.08 10.03 9.69
C LEU A 2 18.70 10.60 8.40
N ASP A 3 19.88 10.13 8.00
CA ASP A 3 20.53 10.58 6.75
C ASP A 3 19.75 10.20 5.49
N LEU A 4 19.08 9.03 5.49
CA LEU A 4 18.24 8.58 4.37
C LEU A 4 16.99 9.46 4.23
N ILE A 5 16.40 9.81 5.38
CA ILE A 5 15.25 10.73 5.44
C ILE A 5 15.66 12.12 4.95
N ALA A 6 16.80 12.63 5.42
CA ALA A 6 17.34 13.92 5.00
C ALA A 6 17.62 13.96 3.49
N ALA A 7 18.21 12.89 2.93
CA ALA A 7 18.46 12.78 1.49
C ALA A 7 17.17 12.76 0.66
N THR A 8 16.08 12.18 1.19
CA THR A 8 14.78 12.16 0.51
C THR A 8 14.13 13.54 0.44
N MET A 9 14.45 14.42 1.39
CA MET A 9 13.91 15.77 1.52
C MET A 9 14.78 16.85 0.85
N ALA A 10 15.83 16.46 0.12
CA ALA A 10 16.74 17.41 -0.53
C ALA A 10 16.63 17.32 -2.07
N PRO A 11 16.35 18.43 -2.79
CA PRO A 11 15.96 19.75 -2.26
C PRO A 11 14.59 19.71 -1.55
N ASP A 12 14.34 20.68 -0.67
CA ASP A 12 13.08 20.76 0.07
C ASP A 12 11.88 20.82 -0.90
N PRO A 13 10.92 19.88 -0.82
CA PRO A 13 9.72 19.90 -1.66
C PRO A 13 8.83 21.13 -1.47
N GLY A 14 9.07 21.95 -0.44
CA GLY A 14 8.50 23.29 -0.28
C GLY A 14 7.17 23.35 0.48
N SER A 15 6.45 22.23 0.61
CA SER A 15 5.22 22.13 1.41
C SER A 15 5.19 20.85 2.25
N ASP A 16 4.41 20.85 3.33
CA ASP A 16 4.26 19.66 4.18
C ASP A 16 3.62 18.49 3.43
N THR A 17 2.66 18.76 2.54
CA THR A 17 2.05 17.73 1.69
C THR A 17 3.10 17.13 0.75
N ALA A 18 3.89 17.97 0.09
CA ALA A 18 4.93 17.52 -0.83
C ALA A 18 6.04 16.74 -0.11
N ARG A 19 6.41 17.15 1.12
CA ARG A 19 7.34 16.41 1.99
C ARG A 19 6.81 15.03 2.35
N VAL A 20 5.55 14.93 2.78
CA VAL A 20 4.90 13.62 3.04
C VAL A 20 4.88 12.77 1.78
N CYS A 21 4.48 13.32 0.62
CA CYS A 21 4.48 12.59 -0.64
C CYS A 21 5.87 12.06 -1.02
N ALA A 22 6.92 12.85 -0.82
CA ALA A 22 8.30 12.43 -1.10
C ALA A 22 8.75 11.31 -0.15
N LEU A 23 8.45 11.42 1.15
CA LEU A 23 8.76 10.35 2.13
C LEU A 23 8.00 9.05 1.82
N GLU A 24 6.70 9.15 1.57
CA GLU A 24 5.84 8.01 1.20
C GLU A 24 6.37 7.34 -0.07
N SER A 25 6.72 8.13 -1.09
CA SER A 25 7.19 7.58 -2.37
C SER A 25 8.54 6.87 -2.26
N ALA A 26 9.49 7.46 -1.53
CA ALA A 26 10.85 6.92 -1.42
C ALA A 26 10.96 5.77 -0.40
N ASN A 27 10.14 5.77 0.64
CA ASN A 27 10.28 4.83 1.75
C ASN A 27 9.19 3.76 1.78
N TYR A 28 7.92 4.14 1.68
CA TYR A 28 6.81 3.18 1.81
C TYR A 28 6.46 2.54 0.46
N MET A 29 6.16 3.35 -0.55
CA MET A 29 5.78 2.87 -1.88
C MET A 29 6.90 2.03 -2.50
N ARG A 30 8.14 2.53 -2.49
CA ARG A 30 9.30 1.81 -3.03
C ARG A 30 9.56 0.49 -2.31
N ASN A 31 9.70 0.52 -0.98
CA ASN A 31 10.24 -0.62 -0.24
C ASN A 31 9.17 -1.63 0.18
N GLN A 32 7.90 -1.24 0.21
CA GLN A 32 6.79 -2.12 0.59
C GLN A 32 5.83 -2.33 -0.58
N LEU A 33 5.15 -1.29 -1.08
CA LEU A 33 4.04 -1.47 -2.01
C LEU A 33 4.48 -2.08 -3.35
N LEU A 34 5.52 -1.52 -3.98
CA LEU A 34 6.01 -1.98 -5.27
C LEU A 34 6.71 -3.34 -5.14
N ARG A 35 7.53 -3.51 -4.11
CA ARG A 35 8.21 -4.79 -3.82
C ARG A 35 7.22 -5.94 -3.62
N ASP A 36 6.21 -5.74 -2.78
CA ASP A 36 5.25 -6.80 -2.47
C ASP A 36 4.36 -7.11 -3.67
N THR A 37 3.99 -6.09 -4.46
CA THR A 37 3.22 -6.28 -5.69
C THR A 37 4.00 -7.11 -6.71
N ASP A 38 5.27 -6.76 -6.93
CA ASP A 38 6.15 -7.46 -7.88
C ASP A 38 6.38 -8.91 -7.45
N TRP A 39 6.73 -9.14 -6.18
CA TRP A 39 6.91 -10.49 -5.65
C TRP A 39 5.65 -11.35 -5.81
N ALA A 40 4.49 -10.82 -5.41
CA ALA A 40 3.23 -11.56 -5.47
C ALA A 40 2.80 -11.85 -6.91
N SER A 41 2.97 -10.92 -7.85
CA SER A 41 2.56 -11.12 -9.24
C SER A 41 3.51 -12.04 -10.00
N MET A 42 4.82 -11.87 -9.81
CA MET A 42 5.83 -12.67 -10.51
C MET A 42 5.86 -14.12 -10.06
N ALA A 43 5.44 -14.42 -8.82
CA ALA A 43 5.18 -15.79 -8.36
C ALA A 43 4.13 -16.53 -9.22
N HIS A 44 3.32 -15.78 -9.97
CA HIS A 44 2.31 -16.29 -10.91
C HIS A 44 2.60 -15.91 -12.37
N SER A 45 3.84 -15.51 -12.70
CA SER A 45 4.25 -15.07 -14.05
C SER A 45 3.40 -13.92 -14.60
N LEU A 46 2.89 -13.04 -13.72
CA LEU A 46 2.13 -11.86 -14.10
C LEU A 46 2.95 -10.58 -13.90
N GLU A 47 2.98 -9.74 -14.93
CA GLU A 47 3.54 -8.39 -14.84
C GLU A 47 2.44 -7.39 -14.48
N VAL A 48 2.54 -6.75 -13.30
CA VAL A 48 1.61 -5.70 -12.89
C VAL A 48 2.19 -4.33 -13.23
N ARG A 49 1.43 -3.55 -14.00
CA ARG A 49 1.77 -2.16 -14.34
C ARG A 49 1.05 -1.19 -13.40
N VAL A 50 1.72 -0.09 -13.05
CA VAL A 50 1.21 0.97 -12.17
C VAL A 50 1.18 2.33 -12.88
N PRO A 51 0.20 2.61 -13.77
CA PRO A 51 0.22 3.77 -14.65
C PRO A 51 0.28 5.14 -13.97
N LEU A 52 -0.21 5.23 -12.73
CA LEU A 52 -0.18 6.48 -11.95
C LEU A 52 1.14 6.69 -11.18
N VAL A 53 1.99 5.66 -11.10
CA VAL A 53 3.33 5.74 -10.52
C VAL A 53 4.32 5.98 -11.65
N ASP A 54 4.18 7.13 -12.30
CA ASP A 54 5.00 7.52 -13.45
C ASP A 54 5.75 8.83 -13.17
N PHE A 55 7.03 8.87 -13.55
CA PHE A 55 7.88 10.02 -13.26
C PHE A 55 7.54 11.24 -14.13
N THR A 56 7.07 11.01 -15.36
CA THR A 56 6.69 12.09 -16.27
C THR A 56 5.40 12.73 -15.80
N LEU A 57 4.40 11.91 -15.46
CA LEU A 57 3.16 12.35 -14.85
C LEU A 57 3.44 13.12 -13.57
N LEU A 58 4.26 12.59 -12.66
CA LEU A 58 4.64 13.26 -11.42
C LEU A 58 5.25 14.64 -11.69
N GLY A 59 6.18 14.72 -12.65
CA GLY A 59 6.78 15.99 -13.07
C GLY A 59 5.73 17.01 -13.53
N GLN A 60 4.77 16.58 -14.35
CA GLN A 60 3.69 17.43 -14.86
C GLN A 60 2.71 17.90 -13.78
N VAL A 61 2.42 17.05 -12.78
CA VAL A 61 1.43 17.36 -11.74
C VAL A 61 2.02 17.96 -10.47
N SER A 62 3.35 17.97 -10.35
CA SER A 62 4.08 18.40 -9.16
C SER A 62 3.70 19.81 -8.68
N SER A 63 3.52 20.74 -9.61
CA SER A 63 3.22 22.16 -9.33
C SER A 63 1.86 22.40 -8.67
N PHE A 64 0.94 21.43 -8.69
CA PHE A 64 -0.37 21.53 -8.06
C PHE A 64 -0.63 20.46 -6.99
N LEU A 65 0.41 19.75 -6.53
CA LEU A 65 0.29 18.77 -5.44
C LEU A 65 -0.38 19.36 -4.20
N ASP A 66 -0.07 20.61 -3.86
CA ASP A 66 -0.67 21.30 -2.71
C ASP A 66 -2.18 21.55 -2.89
N ARG A 67 -2.63 21.71 -4.13
CA ARG A 67 -4.05 21.87 -4.47
C ARG A 67 -4.80 20.54 -4.45
N MET A 68 -4.10 19.41 -4.37
CA MET A 68 -4.69 18.08 -4.27
C MET A 68 -4.93 17.63 -2.83
N ALA A 69 -4.52 18.43 -1.84
CA ALA A 69 -4.79 18.20 -0.43
C ALA A 69 -6.31 18.20 -0.12
N GLY A 70 -6.70 17.55 0.98
CA GLY A 70 -8.09 17.59 1.47
C GLY A 70 -9.12 16.85 0.62
N GLY A 71 -8.70 15.98 -0.30
CA GLY A 71 -9.61 15.14 -1.11
C GLY A 71 -9.91 15.67 -2.52
N ALA A 72 -9.49 16.89 -2.83
CA ALA A 72 -9.66 17.51 -4.16
C ALA A 72 -8.93 16.72 -5.28
N GLY A 73 -7.81 16.07 -4.99
CA GLY A 73 -7.05 15.31 -5.98
C GLY A 73 -7.84 14.19 -6.67
N LYS A 74 -8.76 13.53 -5.94
CA LYS A 74 -9.60 12.47 -6.52
C LYS A 74 -10.62 13.01 -7.51
N GLN A 75 -11.17 14.20 -7.25
CA GLN A 75 -12.12 14.84 -8.15
C GLN A 75 -11.42 15.27 -9.45
N LEU A 76 -10.21 15.81 -9.34
CA LEU A 76 -9.39 16.15 -10.51
C LEU A 76 -9.07 14.90 -11.35
N LEU A 77 -8.68 13.80 -10.70
CA LEU A 77 -8.43 12.54 -11.41
C LEU A 77 -9.69 11.97 -12.07
N ALA A 78 -10.84 12.04 -11.39
CA ALA A 78 -12.11 11.55 -11.93
C ALA A 78 -12.61 12.39 -13.12
N GLY A 79 -12.29 13.68 -13.16
CA GLY A 79 -12.61 14.60 -14.26
C GLY A 79 -11.62 14.60 -15.42
N ALA A 80 -10.47 13.92 -15.30
CA ALA A 80 -9.43 13.90 -16.33
C ALA A 80 -9.76 13.10 -17.61
N PRO A 81 -10.48 11.96 -17.56
CA PRO A 81 -10.80 11.18 -18.76
C PRO A 81 -11.73 11.94 -19.72
N SER A 82 -11.51 11.78 -21.03
CA SER A 82 -12.39 12.35 -22.07
C SER A 82 -13.82 11.82 -22.02
N ARG A 83 -13.97 10.56 -21.60
CA ARG A 83 -15.26 9.95 -21.29
C ARG A 83 -15.52 10.05 -19.79
N ALA A 84 -16.60 10.73 -19.42
CA ALA A 84 -16.99 10.90 -18.04
C ALA A 84 -17.14 9.56 -17.31
N VAL A 85 -16.57 9.49 -16.10
CA VAL A 85 -16.77 8.38 -15.18
C VAL A 85 -18.19 8.47 -14.60
N PRO A 86 -18.95 7.36 -14.50
CA PRO A 86 -20.26 7.37 -13.86
C PRO A 86 -20.24 7.99 -12.46
N GLN A 87 -21.22 8.83 -12.16
CA GLN A 87 -21.28 9.59 -10.90
C GLN A 87 -21.28 8.67 -9.67
N GLU A 88 -21.91 7.50 -9.78
CA GLU A 88 -21.89 6.45 -8.75
C GLU A 88 -20.48 5.96 -8.38
N ILE A 89 -19.51 6.00 -9.32
CA ILE A 89 -18.10 5.64 -9.06
C ILE A 89 -17.36 6.82 -8.45
N VAL A 90 -17.65 8.04 -8.92
CA VAL A 90 -17.02 9.28 -8.43
C VAL A 90 -17.37 9.54 -6.96
N ASP A 91 -18.64 9.34 -6.60
CA ASP A 91 -19.15 9.56 -5.25
C ASP A 91 -18.92 8.36 -4.32
N ARG A 92 -18.38 7.26 -4.85
CA ARG A 92 -18.13 6.04 -4.08
C ARG A 92 -17.13 6.33 -2.95
N PRO A 93 -17.47 6.03 -1.68
CA PRO A 93 -16.54 6.15 -0.57
C PRO A 93 -15.26 5.33 -0.81
N LYS A 94 -14.12 5.82 -0.30
CA LYS A 94 -12.85 5.08 -0.41
C LYS A 94 -13.00 3.72 0.27
N THR A 95 -12.92 2.65 -0.51
CA THR A 95 -12.79 1.29 0.00
C THR A 95 -11.33 0.88 -0.09
N GLY A 96 -10.79 0.28 0.98
CA GLY A 96 -9.50 -0.39 0.90
C GLY A 96 -9.58 -1.66 0.06
N PHE A 97 -8.43 -2.13 -0.42
CA PHE A 97 -8.27 -3.50 -0.90
C PHE A 97 -7.87 -4.34 0.31
N ALA A 98 -8.78 -5.19 0.79
CA ALA A 98 -8.51 -6.10 1.89
C ALA A 98 -8.48 -7.52 1.35
N VAL A 99 -7.38 -8.23 1.61
CA VAL A 99 -7.34 -9.67 1.44
C VAL A 99 -8.29 -10.27 2.48
N PRO A 100 -9.22 -11.18 2.11
CA PRO A 100 -10.21 -11.72 3.03
C PRO A 100 -9.59 -12.79 3.96
N VAL A 101 -8.45 -12.47 4.58
CA VAL A 101 -7.66 -13.36 5.45
C VAL A 101 -8.55 -13.94 6.55
N ARG A 102 -9.42 -13.12 7.16
CA ARG A 102 -10.36 -13.60 8.19
C ARG A 102 -11.26 -14.71 7.67
N ASN A 103 -11.80 -14.58 6.46
CA ASN A 103 -12.69 -15.57 5.89
C ASN A 103 -11.94 -16.88 5.60
N TRP A 104 -10.74 -16.78 5.03
CA TRP A 104 -9.88 -17.95 4.78
C TRP A 104 -9.50 -18.68 6.06
N LEU A 105 -9.11 -17.93 7.09
CA LEU A 105 -8.75 -18.50 8.38
C LEU A 105 -9.98 -19.11 9.07
N SER A 106 -11.16 -18.49 8.99
CA SER A 106 -12.40 -19.05 9.58
C SER A 106 -12.88 -20.33 8.91
N GLY A 107 -12.56 -20.55 7.63
CA GLY A 107 -12.84 -21.79 6.92
C GLY A 107 -11.84 -22.92 7.25
N ALA A 108 -10.62 -22.58 7.67
CA ALA A 108 -9.57 -23.53 8.01
C ALA A 108 -9.47 -23.84 9.51
N ALA A 109 -9.96 -22.95 10.38
CA ALA A 109 -9.90 -23.09 11.83
C ALA A 109 -11.28 -23.43 12.42
N ARG A 110 -11.31 -24.41 13.33
CA ARG A 110 -12.40 -24.53 14.29
C ARG A 110 -12.34 -23.30 15.21
N HIS A 111 -13.20 -22.32 14.93
CA HIS A 111 -13.48 -21.14 15.73
C HIS A 111 -12.33 -20.13 15.90
N ILE A 112 -12.38 -19.03 15.13
CA ILE A 112 -11.57 -17.84 15.38
C ILE A 112 -12.42 -16.86 16.19
N PRO A 113 -12.00 -16.46 17.40
CA PRO A 113 -12.73 -15.49 18.21
C PRO A 113 -12.93 -14.17 17.48
N ASP A 114 -14.12 -13.58 17.62
CA ASP A 114 -14.47 -12.30 17.01
C ASP A 114 -13.77 -11.12 17.70
N ARG A 115 -12.46 -10.96 17.50
CA ARG A 115 -11.72 -9.78 17.94
C ARG A 115 -10.83 -9.24 16.83
N ARG A 116 -10.93 -7.92 16.60
CA ARG A 116 -10.15 -7.13 15.63
C ARG A 116 -8.68 -6.94 16.07
N ASP A 117 -8.01 -7.97 16.59
CA ASP A 117 -6.63 -7.85 17.00
C ASP A 117 -5.72 -8.66 16.08
N SER A 118 -4.99 -7.96 15.21
CA SER A 118 -3.99 -8.52 14.30
C SER A 118 -2.88 -9.29 15.04
N ARG A 119 -2.72 -9.05 16.34
CA ARG A 119 -1.70 -9.70 17.19
C ARG A 119 -2.00 -11.16 17.50
N VAL A 120 -3.25 -11.62 17.36
CA VAL A 120 -3.60 -13.03 17.60
C VAL A 120 -2.93 -13.92 16.55
N TRP A 121 -2.99 -13.51 15.28
CA TRP A 121 -2.39 -14.25 14.19
C TRP A 121 -0.86 -14.28 14.25
N SER A 122 -0.23 -13.15 14.56
CA SER A 122 1.23 -13.10 14.70
C SER A 122 1.75 -14.07 15.78
N ARG A 123 0.99 -14.29 16.86
CA ARG A 123 1.33 -15.26 17.90
C ARG A 123 1.17 -16.70 17.42
N GLU A 124 0.07 -17.02 16.75
CA GLU A 124 -0.15 -18.39 16.26
C GLU A 124 0.86 -18.78 15.17
N VAL A 125 1.26 -17.84 14.30
CA VAL A 125 2.33 -18.09 13.32
C VAL A 125 3.67 -18.33 14.03
N LEU A 126 4.01 -17.51 15.03
CA LEU A 126 5.23 -17.66 15.82
C LEU A 126 5.29 -19.03 16.50
N GLU A 127 4.23 -19.42 17.20
CA GLU A 127 4.14 -20.72 17.88
C GLU A 127 4.32 -21.90 16.92
N ARG A 128 3.71 -21.83 15.72
CA ARG A 128 3.88 -22.87 14.69
C ARG A 128 5.28 -22.90 14.09
N TYR A 129 5.93 -21.74 13.96
CA TYR A 129 7.29 -21.65 13.45
C TYR A 129 8.30 -22.20 14.46
N ASP A 130 8.15 -21.85 15.74
CA ASP A 130 9.00 -22.33 16.82
C ASP A 130 8.87 -23.85 16.98
N ALA A 131 7.66 -24.40 16.98
CA ALA A 131 7.44 -25.85 17.05
C ALA A 131 8.08 -26.62 15.88
N ARG A 132 8.13 -26.00 14.69
CA ARG A 132 8.77 -26.59 13.51
C ARG A 132 10.30 -26.44 13.54
N ALA A 133 10.81 -25.35 14.10
CA ALA A 133 12.23 -25.16 14.33
C ALA A 133 12.78 -26.16 15.36
N GLU A 134 12.04 -26.43 16.43
CA GLU A 134 12.37 -27.45 17.43
C GLU A 134 12.40 -28.86 16.83
N GLN A 135 11.43 -29.21 15.97
CA GLN A 135 11.43 -30.49 15.26
C GLN A 135 12.60 -30.68 14.29
N LEU A 136 13.08 -29.60 13.68
CA LEU A 136 14.23 -29.64 12.76
C LEU A 136 15.59 -29.69 13.50
N LEU A 137 15.65 -29.20 14.74
CA LEU A 137 16.84 -29.27 15.60
C LEU A 137 16.92 -30.60 16.37
N ALA A 138 15.80 -31.30 16.51
CA ALA A 138 15.71 -32.62 17.14
C ALA A 138 15.92 -33.80 16.15
N ALA A 139 16.16 -33.52 14.87
CA ALA A 139 16.42 -34.48 13.79
C ALA A 139 17.87 -34.36 13.30
#